data_AF-A0A432SVX5-F1
#
_entry.id   AF-A0A432SVX5-F1
#
_cell.length_a   1.000
_cell.length_b   1.000
_cell.length_c   1.000
_cell.angle_alpha   90.00
_cell.angle_beta   90.00
_cell.angle_gamma   90.00
#
_symmetry.space_group_name_H-M   'P 1'
#
loop_
_entity.id
_entity.type
_entity.pdbx_description
1 polymer ?
#
loop_
_entity_poly.entity_id
_entity_poly.type
_entity_poly.pdbx_seq_one_letter_code
_entity_poly.pdbx_strand_id
1 'polypeptide(L)'
;MQTVCSYCGVGCKFEIKNEKLKGMKNYPTNLGLSCAKGASQLQSIDTNNRLKKAMYREKINTPFIDSDYEQCIDMIVQKIKNTPPKKIGFYLS
;
A
#
# COMPACT_ATOMS: atom_id res chain seq x y z
N MET A 1 18.13 0.73 8.67
CA MET A 1 17.37 0.33 7.47
C MET A 1 17.11 1.56 6.62
N GLN A 2 17.21 1.47 5.29
CA GLN A 2 16.96 2.59 4.37
C GLN A 2 15.69 2.35 3.54
N THR A 3 14.99 3.42 3.18
CA THR A 3 13.75 3.37 2.38
C THR A 3 13.62 4.61 1.48
N VAL A 4 12.58 4.66 0.65
CA VAL A 4 12.26 5.79 -0.22
C VAL A 4 10.87 6.34 0.08
N CYS A 5 10.68 7.64 -0.13
CA CYS A 5 9.40 8.31 0.02
C CYS A 5 8.40 7.85 -1.07
N SER A 6 7.20 7.45 -0.67
CA SER A 6 6.14 6.99 -1.59
C SER A 6 5.13 8.07 -1.96
N TYR A 7 5.47 9.36 -1.77
CA TYR A 7 4.55 10.47 -2.01
C TYR A 7 4.77 11.14 -3.38
N CYS A 8 5.37 12.33 -3.41
CA CYS A 8 5.30 13.25 -4.55
C CYS A 8 6.21 12.89 -5.75
N GLY A 9 6.70 11.65 -5.85
CA GLY A 9 7.55 11.21 -6.97
C GLY A 9 8.99 11.74 -6.97
N VAL A 10 9.35 12.66 -6.08
CA VAL A 10 10.74 13.19 -5.96
C VAL A 10 11.75 12.10 -5.58
N GLY A 11 11.29 11.04 -4.91
CA GLY A 11 12.16 9.91 -4.55
C GLY A 11 13.14 10.25 -3.41
N CYS A 12 12.71 11.04 -2.42
CA CYS A 12 13.53 11.33 -1.23
C CYS A 12 13.96 10.05 -0.52
N LYS A 13 15.23 9.94 -0.12
CA LYS A 13 15.75 8.79 0.61
C LYS A 13 15.78 9.05 2.12
N PHE A 14 15.32 8.04 2.86
CA PHE A 14 15.24 8.07 4.31
C PHE A 14 16.00 6.90 4.94
N GLU A 15 16.58 7.15 6.09
CA GLU A 15 17.03 6.13 7.03
C GLU A 15 16.05 6.07 8.21
N ILE A 16 15.72 4.85 8.64
CA ILE A 16 14.94 4.61 9.86
C ILE A 16 15.91 4.50 11.03
N LYS A 17 15.80 5.44 11.98
CA LYS A 17 16.59 5.49 13.20
C LYS A 17 15.70 5.85 14.39
N ASN A 18 15.73 5.04 15.45
CA ASN A 18 14.89 5.20 16.64
C ASN A 18 13.41 5.42 16.30
N GLU A 19 12.87 4.56 15.43
CA GLU A 19 11.45 4.62 14.99
C GLU A 19 11.05 5.94 14.32
N LYS A 20 12.02 6.70 13.81
CA LYS A 20 11.79 7.95 13.07
C LYS A 20 12.49 7.90 11.71
N LEU A 21 11.90 8.59 10.75
CA LEU A 21 12.50 8.80 9.43
C LEU A 21 13.40 10.02 9.44
N LYS A 22 14.65 9.83 9.04
CA LYS A 22 15.63 10.90 8.87
C LYS A 22 16.09 10.95 7.41
N GLY A 23 16.04 12.13 6.80
CA GLY A 23 16.53 12.31 5.43
C GLY A 23 18.02 11.98 5.34
N MET A 24 18.43 11.31 4.26
CA MET A 24 19.82 10.97 4.03
C MET A 24 20.59 12.13 3.40
N LYS A 25 21.61 12.64 4.11
CA LYS A 25 22.44 13.78 3.66
C LYS A 25 23.16 13.52 2.34
N ASN A 26 23.59 12.28 2.12
CA ASN A 26 24.40 11.89 0.96
C ASN A 26 23.55 11.43 -0.24
N TYR A 27 22.23 11.66 -0.23
CA TYR A 27 21.34 11.25 -1.32
C TYR A 27 20.90 12.46 -2.17
N PRO A 28 21.02 12.39 -3.51
CA PRO A 28 20.93 13.58 -4.38
C PRO A 28 19.56 14.25 -4.38
N THR A 29 18.47 13.51 -4.19
CA THR A 29 17.11 14.07 -4.36
C THR A 29 16.65 14.92 -3.17
N ASN A 30 17.11 14.62 -1.95
CA ASN A 30 16.68 15.33 -0.76
C ASN A 30 17.80 15.91 0.11
N LEU A 31 19.07 15.54 -0.10
CA LEU A 31 20.22 16.14 0.61
C LEU A 31 20.04 16.21 2.15
N GLY A 32 19.36 15.21 2.73
CA GLY A 32 19.07 15.14 4.16
C GLY A 32 17.79 15.83 4.61
N LEU A 33 17.11 16.55 3.72
CA LEU A 33 15.85 17.24 3.98
C LEU A 33 14.66 16.27 3.99
N SER A 34 13.60 16.70 4.68
CA SER A 34 12.32 16.00 4.76
C SER A 34 11.18 17.01 4.82
N CYS A 35 10.12 16.80 4.03
CA CYS A 35 8.87 17.54 4.18
C CYS A 35 7.96 16.85 5.22
N ALA A 36 6.89 17.52 5.64
CA ALA A 36 5.96 16.99 6.63
C ALA A 36 5.40 15.59 6.25
N LYS A 37 5.01 15.42 4.98
CA LYS A 37 4.50 14.13 4.47
C LYS A 37 5.53 13.01 4.59
N GLY A 38 6.76 13.24 4.12
CA GLY A 38 7.84 12.26 4.19
C GLY A 38 8.19 11.87 5.64
N ALA A 39 8.25 12.86 6.54
CA ALA A 39 8.54 12.63 7.95
C ALA A 39 7.45 11.80 8.67
N SER A 40 6.19 11.91 8.25
CA SER A 40 5.06 11.24 8.89
C SER A 40 4.73 9.84 8.34
N GLN A 41 5.49 9.30 7.38
CA GLN A 41 5.15 8.02 6.74
C GLN A 41 4.98 6.86 7.73
N LEU A 42 5.80 6.78 8.78
CA LEU A 42 5.67 5.72 9.80
C LEU A 42 4.32 5.78 10.54
N GLN A 43 3.81 6.99 10.79
CA GLN A 43 2.49 7.17 11.40
C GLN A 43 1.37 6.84 10.42
N SER A 44 1.55 7.16 9.13
CA SER A 44 0.55 6.87 8.10
C SER A 44 0.34 5.37 7.85
N ILE A 45 1.34 4.53 8.15
CA ILE A 45 1.23 3.07 8.01
C ILE A 45 0.78 2.37 9.30
N ASP A 46 0.89 3.05 10.44
CA ASP A 46 0.56 2.53 11.77
C ASP A 46 -0.80 3.08 12.24
N THR A 47 -1.86 2.66 11.56
CA THR A 47 -3.23 3.05 11.86
C THR A 47 -4.07 1.85 12.27
N ASN A 48 -5.04 2.08 13.18
CA ASN A 48 -5.94 1.02 13.67
C ASN A 48 -6.91 0.50 12.60
N ASN A 49 -7.16 1.30 11.55
CA ASN A 49 -8.04 0.94 10.44
C ASN A 49 -7.32 0.26 9.27
N ARG A 50 -6.04 -0.09 9.41
CA ARG A 50 -5.30 -0.78 8.36
C ARG A 50 -5.91 -2.16 8.12
N LEU A 51 -6.24 -2.45 6.86
CA LEU A 51 -6.71 -3.78 6.46
C LEU A 51 -5.57 -4.79 6.61
N LYS A 52 -5.77 -5.79 7.47
CA LYS A 52 -4.76 -6.81 7.82
C LYS A 52 -5.15 -8.23 7.41
N LYS A 53 -6.38 -8.42 6.91
CA LYS A 53 -6.95 -9.71 6.53
C LYS A 53 -7.59 -9.61 5.16
N ALA A 54 -7.62 -10.73 4.44
CA ALA A 54 -8.44 -10.87 3.26
C ALA A 54 -9.92 -10.88 3.68
N MET A 55 -10.76 -10.25 2.85
CA MET A 55 -12.21 -10.18 3.10
C MET A 55 -12.95 -10.20 1.77
N TYR A 56 -14.16 -10.75 1.77
CA TYR A 56 -15.03 -10.74 0.60
C TYR A 56 -16.47 -10.36 0.95
N ARG A 57 -17.27 -10.06 -0.08
CA ARG A 57 -18.72 -9.90 0.01
C ARG A 57 -19.35 -10.33 -1.30
N GLU A 58 -20.55 -10.88 -1.25
CA GLU A 58 -21.26 -11.32 -2.45
C GLU A 58 -21.93 -10.17 -3.18
N LYS A 59 -22.50 -9.22 -2.42
CA LYS A 59 -23.22 -8.06 -2.94
C LYS A 59 -22.59 -6.79 -2.40
N ILE A 60 -22.69 -5.71 -3.15
CA ILE A 60 -22.14 -4.40 -2.74
C ILE A 60 -22.81 -3.83 -1.48
N ASN A 61 -24.06 -4.23 -1.23
CA ASN A 61 -24.87 -3.77 -0.10
C ASN A 61 -24.77 -4.68 1.14
N THR A 62 -23.94 -5.72 1.11
CA THR A 62 -23.70 -6.60 2.27
C THR A 62 -22.36 -6.28 2.93
N PRO A 63 -22.24 -6.49 4.27
CA PRO A 63 -20.97 -6.32 4.95
C PRO A 63 -19.90 -7.28 4.41
N PHE A 64 -18.63 -6.93 4.62
CA PHE A 64 -17.51 -7.81 4.35
C PHE A 64 -17.42 -8.93 5.39
N ILE A 65 -16.96 -10.09 4.94
CA ILE A 65 -16.73 -11.30 5.74
C ILE A 65 -15.23 -11.61 5.69
N ASP A 66 -14.62 -11.84 6.86
CA ASP A 66 -13.23 -12.30 6.98
C ASP A 66 -13.06 -13.64 6.24
N SER A 67 -11.93 -13.79 5.55
CA SER A 67 -11.57 -15.03 4.82
C SER A 67 -10.04 -15.17 4.76
N ASP A 68 -9.56 -16.31 4.29
CA ASP A 68 -8.15 -16.54 4.00
C ASP A 68 -7.79 -16.09 2.58
N TYR A 69 -6.49 -16.04 2.29
CA TYR A 69 -6.01 -15.55 0.99
C TYR A 69 -6.39 -16.53 -0.12
N GLU A 70 -6.27 -17.83 0.14
CA GLU A 70 -6.53 -18.92 -0.79
C GLU A 70 -7.96 -18.86 -1.32
N GLN A 71 -8.95 -18.82 -0.43
CA GLN A 71 -10.36 -18.72 -0.76
C GLN A 71 -10.66 -17.43 -1.53
N CYS A 72 -10.16 -16.28 -1.08
CA CYS A 72 -10.37 -15.01 -1.78
C CYS A 72 -9.77 -15.01 -3.20
N ILE A 73 -8.55 -15.54 -3.36
CA ILE A 73 -7.88 -15.65 -4.66
C ILE A 73 -8.67 -16.58 -5.58
N ASP A 74 -9.11 -17.74 -5.10
CA ASP A 74 -9.92 -18.66 -5.89
C ASP A 74 -11.22 -18.01 -6.37
N MET A 75 -11.92 -17.27 -5.51
CA MET A 75 -13.12 -16.53 -5.89
C MET A 75 -12.84 -15.48 -6.98
N ILE A 76 -11.73 -14.75 -6.88
CA ILE A 76 -11.29 -13.76 -7.89
C ILE A 76 -10.98 -14.48 -9.20
N VAL A 77 -10.22 -15.58 -9.17
CA VAL A 77 -9.86 -16.37 -10.34
C VAL A 77 -11.10 -16.90 -11.06
N GLN A 78 -12.08 -17.44 -10.33
CA GLN A 78 -13.33 -17.90 -10.93
C GLN A 78 -14.10 -16.76 -11.60
N LYS A 79 -14.17 -15.59 -10.97
CA LYS A 79 -14.81 -14.40 -11.58
C LYS A 79 -14.09 -13.94 -12.85
N ILE A 80 -12.76 -13.91 -12.84
CA ILE A 80 -11.94 -13.56 -14.00
C ILE A 80 -12.18 -14.57 -15.14
N LYS A 81 -12.10 -15.88 -14.86
CA LYS A 81 -12.32 -16.95 -15.85
C LYS A 81 -13.72 -16.90 -16.48
N ASN A 82 -14.73 -16.52 -15.71
CA ASN A 82 -16.12 -16.41 -16.16
C ASN A 82 -16.45 -15.07 -16.81
N THR A 83 -15.50 -14.13 -16.90
CA THR A 83 -15.69 -12.81 -17.51
C THR A 83 -15.02 -12.76 -18.88
N PRO A 84 -15.70 -12.29 -19.95
CA PRO A 84 -15.07 -12.12 -21.26
C PRO A 84 -13.82 -11.24 -21.17
N PRO A 85 -12.68 -11.60 -21.82
CA PRO A 85 -11.41 -10.88 -21.65
C PRO A 85 -11.49 -9.37 -21.94
N LYS A 86 -12.30 -8.96 -22.93
CA LYS A 86 -12.51 -7.54 -23.29
C LYS A 86 -13.26 -6.73 -22.23
N LYS A 87 -13.82 -7.38 -21.20
CA LYS A 87 -14.51 -6.75 -20.06
C LYS A 87 -13.65 -6.72 -18.79
N ILE A 88 -12.39 -7.17 -18.87
CA ILE A 88 -11.46 -7.19 -17.75
C ILE A 88 -10.48 -6.02 -17.91
N GLY A 89 -10.33 -5.23 -16.84
CA GLY A 89 -9.34 -4.17 -16.76
C GLY A 89 -8.60 -4.22 -15.43
N PHE A 90 -7.30 -3.96 -15.48
CA PHE A 90 -6.47 -3.81 -14.28
C PHE A 90 -6.06 -2.35 -14.15
N TYR A 91 -6.46 -1.72 -13.05
CA TYR A 91 -5.99 -0.38 -12.68
C TYR A 91 -4.73 -0.55 -11.83
N LEU A 92 -3.61 -0.05 -12.34
CA LEU A 92 -2.33 -0.05 -11.65
C LEU A 92 -2.23 1.22 -10.78
N SER A 93 -1.69 1.06 -9.58
CA SER A 93 -1.35 2.15 -8.65
C SER A 93 -0.04 2.82 -9.00
#